data_AF-A0A268JUM5-F1
#
_entry.id   AF-A0A268JUM5-F1
#
_cell.length_a   1.000
_cell.length_b   1.000
_cell.length_c   1.000
_cell.angle_alpha   90.00
_cell.angle_beta   90.00
_cell.angle_gamma   90.00
#
_symmetry.space_group_name_H-M   'P 1'
#
loop_
_entity.id
_entity.type
_entity.pdbx_description
1 polymer ?
#
loop_
_entity_poly.entity_id
_entity_poly.type
_entity_poly.pdbx_seq_one_letter_code
_entity_poly.pdbx_strand_id
1 'polypeptide(L)'
;MTLEKMVEGMDKNDVTKTVLIAPMNETMFEIESAFQHHLQRLFRFLILHAPQIGLKIYDGLVKDGYLKLYGNSYKIYPKPSNCFVATAIARFPDRFLGWIAVNPLIPGSMEEVEFYLNNPSFIGVKAHPFMHQYSIKAIDPIAALCESKAYL
;
A
#
# COMPACT_ATOMS: atom_id res chain seq x y z
N MET A 1 12.44 -7.98 -5.33
CA MET A 1 13.09 -8.33 -4.04
C MET A 1 12.44 -9.61 -3.51
N THR A 2 13.21 -10.58 -3.00
CA THR A 2 12.65 -11.80 -2.37
C THR A 2 12.46 -11.60 -0.87
N LEU A 3 11.68 -12.46 -0.20
CA LEU A 3 11.47 -12.37 1.25
C LEU A 3 12.77 -12.60 2.02
N GLU A 4 13.65 -13.47 1.54
CA GLU A 4 14.96 -13.75 2.15
C GLU A 4 15.85 -12.50 2.11
N LYS A 5 15.89 -11.80 0.96
CA LYS A 5 16.63 -10.54 0.86
C LYS A 5 16.06 -9.46 1.78
N MET A 6 14.75 -9.45 1.99
CA MET A 6 14.12 -8.54 2.94
C MET A 6 14.52 -8.88 4.39
N VAL A 7 14.51 -10.16 4.76
CA VAL A 7 14.95 -10.63 6.08
C VAL A 7 16.43 -10.34 6.30
N GLU A 8 17.30 -10.60 5.33
CA GLU A 8 18.72 -10.25 5.39
C GLU A 8 18.91 -8.74 5.58
N GLY A 9 18.12 -7.93 4.86
CA GLY A 9 18.10 -6.48 5.04
C GLY A 9 17.65 -6.07 6.45
N MET A 10 16.64 -6.75 7.00
CA MET A 10 16.18 -6.53 8.37
C MET A 10 17.28 -6.88 9.38
N ASP A 11 17.96 -8.02 9.23
CA ASP A 11 19.04 -8.45 10.10
C ASP A 11 20.22 -7.46 10.09
N LYS A 12 20.60 -6.98 8.91
CA LYS A 12 21.67 -5.97 8.75
C LYS A 12 21.36 -4.62 9.38
N ASN A 13 20.09 -4.33 9.65
CA ASN A 13 19.63 -3.05 10.19
C ASN A 13 18.96 -3.20 11.56
N ASP A 14 19.18 -4.32 12.25
CA ASP A 14 18.62 -4.61 13.58
C ASP A 14 17.08 -4.50 13.66
N VAL A 15 16.39 -4.78 12.54
CA VAL A 15 14.93 -4.78 12.47
C VAL A 15 14.41 -6.18 12.84
N THR A 16 13.90 -6.32 14.05
CA THR A 16 13.40 -7.62 14.54
C THR A 16 12.15 -8.08 13.78
N LYS A 17 11.19 -7.17 13.56
CA LYS A 17 9.87 -7.49 13.00
C LYS A 17 9.35 -6.34 12.13
N THR A 18 8.65 -6.66 11.04
CA THR A 18 8.08 -5.69 10.11
C THR A 18 6.60 -5.98 9.86
N VAL A 19 5.78 -4.93 9.81
CA VAL A 19 4.37 -5.04 9.39
C VAL A 19 4.30 -4.84 7.87
N LEU A 20 3.80 -5.83 7.15
CA LEU A 20 3.69 -5.83 5.70
C LEU A 20 2.31 -5.34 5.25
N ILE A 21 2.27 -4.74 4.06
CA ILE A 21 1.04 -4.46 3.31
C ILE A 21 1.14 -5.14 1.95
N ALA A 22 0.00 -5.53 1.39
CA ALA A 22 -0.02 -6.02 0.02
C ALA A 22 0.42 -4.90 -0.95
N PRO A 23 1.11 -5.23 -2.06
CA PRO A 23 1.43 -4.26 -3.09
C PRO A 23 0.15 -3.58 -3.61
N MET A 24 0.14 -2.26 -3.63
CA MET A 24 -0.99 -1.47 -4.16
C MET A 24 -0.80 -1.10 -5.63
N ASN A 25 0.41 -1.27 -6.16
CA ASN A 25 0.78 -1.01 -7.54
C ASN A 25 1.97 -1.88 -7.96
N GLU A 26 2.24 -1.90 -9.26
CA GLU A 26 3.47 -2.47 -9.81
C GLU A 26 4.71 -1.74 -9.27
N THR A 27 5.81 -2.49 -9.14
CA THR A 27 7.09 -1.94 -8.69
C THR A 27 7.50 -0.79 -9.60
N MET A 28 7.76 0.36 -8.98
CA MET A 28 8.24 1.55 -9.67
C MET A 28 9.73 1.74 -9.43
N PHE A 29 10.41 2.42 -10.36
CA PHE A 29 11.78 2.91 -10.19
C PHE A 29 12.81 1.80 -9.90
N GLU A 30 12.82 0.74 -10.71
CA GLU A 30 13.83 -0.31 -10.61
C GLU A 30 15.25 0.14 -10.98
N ILE A 31 15.40 1.34 -11.58
CA ILE A 31 16.67 1.91 -12.00
C ILE A 31 16.94 3.19 -11.21
N GLU A 32 18.08 3.25 -10.53
CA GLU A 32 18.54 4.47 -9.89
C GLU A 32 18.89 5.52 -10.95
N SER A 33 18.17 6.64 -10.93
CA SER A 33 18.39 7.76 -11.83
C SER A 33 18.33 9.08 -11.06
N ALA A 34 19.46 9.79 -11.00
CA ALA A 34 19.53 11.11 -10.36
C ALA A 34 18.50 12.09 -10.94
N PHE A 35 18.25 12.00 -12.25
CA PHE A 35 17.22 12.79 -12.92
C PHE A 35 15.83 12.47 -12.39
N GLN A 36 15.45 11.19 -12.31
CA GLN A 36 14.16 10.78 -11.77
C GLN A 36 14.02 11.21 -10.30
N HIS A 37 15.07 11.10 -9.49
CA HIS A 37 15.06 11.57 -8.10
C HIS A 37 14.81 13.08 -7.98
N HIS A 38 15.49 13.91 -8.76
CA HIS A 38 15.27 15.36 -8.73
C HIS A 38 13.87 15.73 -9.20
N LEU A 39 13.36 15.06 -10.23
CA LEU A 39 12.02 15.27 -10.75
C LEU A 39 10.95 14.82 -9.76
N GLN A 40 11.10 13.68 -9.10
CA GLN A 40 10.24 13.24 -8.00
C GLN A 40 10.26 14.24 -6.84
N ARG A 41 11.43 14.78 -6.50
CA ARG A 41 11.55 15.80 -5.44
C ARG A 41 10.77 17.07 -5.79
N LEU A 42 10.90 17.55 -7.03
CA LEU A 42 10.12 18.69 -7.52
C LEU A 42 8.62 18.37 -7.53
N PHE A 43 8.23 17.18 -7.99
CA PHE A 43 6.83 16.78 -8.02
C PHE A 43 6.21 16.72 -6.61
N ARG A 44 6.91 16.11 -5.65
CA ARG A 44 6.51 16.10 -4.23
C ARG A 44 6.42 17.53 -3.68
N PHE A 45 7.37 18.39 -4.01
CA PHE A 45 7.33 19.79 -3.62
C PHE A 45 6.06 20.49 -4.14
N LEU A 46 5.70 20.28 -5.42
CA LEU A 46 4.49 20.84 -6.00
C LEU A 46 3.22 20.31 -5.33
N ILE A 47 3.13 19.01 -5.03
CA ILE A 47 1.98 18.45 -4.30
C ILE A 47 1.83 19.10 -2.93
N LEU A 48 2.92 19.27 -2.19
CA LEU A 48 2.88 19.75 -0.80
C LEU A 48 2.72 21.27 -0.68
N HIS A 49 3.36 22.04 -1.57
CA HIS A 49 3.45 23.50 -1.45
C HIS A 49 2.64 24.27 -2.49
N ALA A 50 2.22 23.62 -3.58
CA ALA A 50 1.37 24.20 -4.63
C ALA A 50 0.31 23.20 -5.11
N PRO A 51 -0.57 22.71 -4.21
CA PRO A 51 -1.44 21.54 -4.46
C PRO A 51 -2.36 21.73 -5.67
N GLN A 52 -2.78 22.98 -5.96
CA GLN A 52 -3.61 23.31 -7.13
C GLN A 52 -2.95 22.92 -8.47
N ILE A 53 -1.61 22.91 -8.49
CA ILE A 53 -0.78 22.53 -9.63
C ILE A 53 -0.36 21.08 -9.49
N GLY A 54 0.19 20.70 -8.32
CA GLY A 54 0.69 19.36 -8.07
C GLY A 54 -0.35 18.26 -8.25
N LEU A 55 -1.58 18.47 -7.73
CA LEU A 55 -2.68 17.51 -7.88
C LEU A 55 -3.17 17.43 -9.33
N LYS A 56 -3.29 18.56 -10.04
CA LYS A 56 -3.64 18.54 -11.48
C LYS A 56 -2.63 17.78 -12.32
N ILE A 57 -1.34 17.90 -12.00
CA ILE A 57 -0.29 17.11 -12.65
C ILE A 57 -0.51 15.62 -12.33
N TYR A 58 -0.72 15.27 -11.06
CA TYR A 58 -0.99 13.89 -10.65
C TYR A 58 -2.19 13.28 -11.38
N ASP A 59 -3.31 14.00 -11.45
CA ASP A 59 -4.53 13.56 -12.13
C ASP A 59 -4.30 13.35 -13.64
N GLY A 60 -3.40 14.14 -14.25
CA GLY A 60 -2.97 13.94 -15.63
C GLY A 60 -2.13 12.67 -15.83
N LEU A 61 -1.42 12.22 -14.79
CA LEU A 61 -0.55 11.04 -14.82
C LEU A 61 -1.31 9.76 -14.46
N VAL A 62 -2.37 9.84 -13.67
CA VAL A 62 -3.22 8.69 -13.32
C VAL A 62 -4.38 8.57 -14.30
N LYS A 63 -4.33 7.58 -15.18
CA LYS A 63 -5.38 7.32 -16.19
C LYS A 63 -5.64 5.83 -16.31
N ASP A 64 -6.93 5.46 -16.37
CA ASP A 64 -7.39 4.10 -16.65
C ASP A 64 -6.83 3.03 -15.70
N GLY A 65 -6.59 3.39 -14.43
CA GLY A 65 -5.99 2.49 -13.43
C GLY A 65 -4.47 2.35 -13.52
N TYR A 66 -3.80 3.22 -14.28
CA TYR A 66 -2.34 3.26 -14.39
C TYR A 66 -1.79 4.60 -13.95
N LEU A 67 -0.64 4.58 -13.31
CA LEU A 67 0.22 5.73 -13.11
C LEU A 67 1.25 5.77 -14.24
N LYS A 68 1.16 6.79 -15.10
CA LYS A 68 2.08 7.00 -16.22
C LYS A 68 3.19 7.94 -15.80
N LEU A 69 4.42 7.46 -15.71
CA LEU A 69 5.58 8.24 -15.29
C LEU A 69 6.80 7.89 -16.13
N TYR A 70 7.49 8.93 -16.61
CA TYR A 70 8.78 8.81 -17.30
C TYR A 70 8.76 7.85 -18.51
N GLY A 71 7.65 7.84 -19.26
CA GLY A 71 7.45 6.93 -20.40
C GLY A 71 7.01 5.51 -20.02
N ASN A 72 6.96 5.18 -18.73
CA ASN A 72 6.48 3.91 -18.21
C ASN A 72 5.02 4.02 -17.74
N SER A 73 4.33 2.89 -17.71
CA SER A 73 2.99 2.76 -17.12
C SER A 73 3.04 1.72 -16.02
N TYR A 74 2.59 2.10 -14.83
CA TYR A 74 2.57 1.24 -13.65
C TYR A 74 1.11 0.98 -13.26
N LYS A 75 0.71 -0.28 -13.25
CA LYS A 75 -0.65 -0.66 -12.87
C LYS A 75 -0.89 -0.37 -11.39
N ILE A 76 -1.98 0.30 -11.09
CA ILE A 76 -2.53 0.43 -9.74
C ILE A 76 -3.49 -0.74 -9.56
N TYR A 77 -3.36 -1.50 -8.47
CA TYR A 77 -4.22 -2.65 -8.20
C TYR A 77 -5.46 -2.19 -7.43
N PRO A 78 -6.66 -2.20 -8.03
CA PRO A 78 -7.88 -1.79 -7.32
C PRO A 78 -8.19 -2.71 -6.13
N LYS A 79 -7.77 -3.97 -6.22
CA LYS A 79 -7.85 -4.99 -5.16
C LYS A 79 -6.43 -5.51 -4.88
N PRO A 80 -5.71 -4.95 -3.89
CA PRO A 80 -4.45 -5.52 -3.41
C PRO A 80 -4.66 -6.94 -2.87
N SER A 81 -3.74 -7.86 -3.15
CA SER A 81 -3.86 -9.26 -2.71
C SER A 81 -3.21 -9.48 -1.35
N ASN A 82 -4.03 -9.60 -0.30
CA ASN A 82 -3.58 -9.92 1.06
C ASN A 82 -2.96 -11.32 1.18
N CYS A 83 -3.17 -12.21 0.19
CA CYS A 83 -2.55 -13.52 0.12
C CYS A 83 -1.01 -13.45 0.10
N PHE A 84 -0.43 -12.42 -0.53
CA PHE A 84 1.03 -12.23 -0.52
C PHE A 84 1.56 -11.99 0.89
N VAL A 85 0.84 -11.20 1.70
CA VAL A 85 1.19 -10.94 3.10
C VAL A 85 1.00 -12.19 3.94
N ALA A 86 -0.13 -12.88 3.79
CA ALA A 86 -0.40 -14.13 4.52
C ALA A 86 0.67 -15.20 4.24
N THR A 87 1.09 -15.32 2.97
CA THR A 87 2.18 -16.22 2.56
C THR A 87 3.52 -15.83 3.19
N ALA A 88 3.83 -14.53 3.24
CA ALA A 88 5.06 -14.05 3.87
C ALA A 88 5.08 -14.34 5.38
N ILE A 89 3.97 -14.08 6.08
CA ILE A 89 3.80 -14.39 7.50
C ILE A 89 3.94 -15.89 7.74
N ALA A 90 3.26 -16.74 6.96
CA ALA A 90 3.36 -18.18 7.12
C ALA A 90 4.79 -18.70 6.95
N ARG A 91 5.59 -18.05 6.10
CA ARG A 91 6.97 -18.43 5.84
C ARG A 91 7.96 -17.93 6.88
N PHE A 92 7.74 -16.73 7.43
CA PHE A 92 8.61 -16.12 8.46
C PHE A 92 7.75 -15.52 9.59
N PRO A 93 7.06 -16.36 10.39
CA PRO A 93 6.05 -15.90 11.35
C PRO A 93 6.62 -15.01 12.47
N ASP A 94 7.89 -15.22 12.84
CA ASP A 94 8.54 -14.40 13.86
C ASP A 94 9.03 -13.04 13.32
N ARG A 95 9.07 -12.87 12.00
CA ARG A 95 9.63 -11.68 11.34
C ARG A 95 8.57 -10.75 10.76
N PHE A 96 7.39 -11.27 10.43
CA PHE A 96 6.35 -10.50 9.76
C PHE A 96 5.02 -10.49 10.49
N LEU A 97 4.40 -9.31 10.47
CA LEU A 97 2.98 -9.10 10.75
C LEU A 97 2.31 -8.52 9.50
N GLY A 98 0.99 -8.45 9.49
CA GLY A 98 0.22 -7.96 8.36
C GLY A 98 -0.70 -6.80 8.72
N TRP A 99 -0.79 -5.84 7.80
CA TRP A 99 -1.97 -5.00 7.66
C TRP A 99 -2.77 -5.45 6.45
N ILE A 100 -4.09 -5.54 6.65
CA ILE A 100 -5.03 -5.91 5.60
C ILE A 100 -5.17 -4.71 4.67
N ALA A 101 -4.65 -4.82 3.45
CA ALA A 101 -4.85 -3.80 2.44
C ALA A 101 -6.28 -3.89 1.90
N VAL A 102 -7.02 -2.78 1.93
CA VAL A 102 -8.44 -2.77 1.55
C VAL A 102 -8.81 -1.60 0.64
N ASN A 103 -9.71 -1.89 -0.29
CA ASN A 103 -10.46 -0.91 -1.05
C ASN A 103 -11.96 -1.15 -0.80
N PRO A 104 -12.67 -0.27 -0.07
CA PRO A 104 -14.07 -0.47 0.30
C PRO A 104 -15.02 -0.47 -0.90
N LEU A 105 -14.58 0.04 -2.07
CA LEU A 105 -15.39 0.00 -3.29
C LEU A 105 -15.40 -1.37 -3.97
N ILE A 106 -14.55 -2.29 -3.54
CA ILE A 106 -14.50 -3.65 -4.10
C ILE A 106 -15.56 -4.52 -3.40
N PRO A 107 -16.45 -5.19 -4.16
CA PRO A 107 -17.37 -6.16 -3.59
C PRO A 107 -16.63 -7.27 -2.82
N GLY A 108 -17.12 -7.62 -1.64
CA GLY A 108 -16.48 -8.63 -0.79
C GLY A 108 -15.35 -8.10 0.11
N SER A 109 -15.09 -6.78 0.10
CA SER A 109 -13.97 -6.18 0.86
C SER A 109 -14.15 -6.27 2.37
N MET A 110 -15.39 -6.17 2.87
CA MET A 110 -15.70 -6.33 4.30
C MET A 110 -15.44 -7.76 4.77
N GLU A 111 -15.93 -8.74 4.01
CA GLU A 111 -15.79 -10.17 4.28
C GLU A 111 -14.32 -10.58 4.26
N GLU A 112 -13.53 -10.04 3.33
CA GLU A 112 -12.09 -10.26 3.28
C GLU A 112 -11.38 -9.67 4.51
N VAL A 113 -11.75 -8.46 4.95
CA VAL A 113 -11.23 -7.88 6.18
C VAL A 113 -11.57 -8.74 7.39
N GLU A 114 -12.83 -9.15 7.54
CA GLU A 114 -13.25 -10.02 8.65
C GLU A 114 -12.50 -11.33 8.68
N PHE A 115 -12.30 -11.96 7.52
CA PHE A 115 -11.54 -13.19 7.37
C PHE A 115 -10.10 -13.02 7.89
N TYR A 116 -9.38 -12.00 7.44
CA TYR A 116 -7.98 -11.79 7.85
C TYR A 116 -7.86 -11.30 9.30
N LEU A 117 -8.82 -10.53 9.82
CA LEU A 117 -8.82 -10.10 11.23
C LEU A 117 -8.96 -11.26 12.23
N ASN A 118 -9.41 -12.43 11.78
CA ASN A 118 -9.44 -13.64 12.61
C ASN A 118 -8.05 -14.32 12.71
N ASN A 119 -7.06 -13.87 11.94
CA ASN A 119 -5.67 -14.30 12.07
C ASN A 119 -4.90 -13.29 12.96
N PRO A 120 -4.37 -13.72 14.12
CA PRO A 120 -3.71 -12.81 15.07
C PRO A 120 -2.42 -12.15 14.54
N SER A 121 -1.88 -12.64 13.42
CA SER A 121 -0.72 -12.02 12.76
C SER A 121 -1.10 -10.82 11.89
N PHE A 122 -2.39 -10.64 11.58
CA PHE A 122 -2.91 -9.42 10.98
C PHE A 122 -3.39 -8.48 12.07
N ILE A 123 -2.70 -7.35 12.22
CA ILE A 123 -2.84 -6.46 13.39
C ILE A 123 -3.54 -5.14 13.06
N GLY A 124 -4.17 -5.04 11.89
CA GLY A 124 -4.86 -3.83 11.48
C GLY A 124 -5.14 -3.78 9.98
N VAL A 125 -5.63 -2.63 9.52
CA VAL A 125 -6.07 -2.39 8.15
C VAL A 125 -5.28 -1.22 7.55
N LYS A 126 -4.89 -1.34 6.29
CA LYS A 126 -4.30 -0.27 5.49
C LYS A 126 -5.23 0.07 4.33
N ALA A 127 -5.51 1.35 4.17
CA ALA A 127 -6.31 1.84 3.07
C ALA A 127 -5.63 3.03 2.38
N HIS A 128 -5.99 3.29 1.12
CA HIS A 128 -5.38 4.36 0.33
C HIS A 128 -6.43 5.12 -0.52
N PRO A 129 -7.28 5.94 0.11
CA PRO A 129 -8.37 6.67 -0.56
C PRO A 129 -7.92 7.48 -1.77
N PHE A 130 -6.76 8.13 -1.66
CA PHE A 130 -6.20 8.94 -2.75
C PHE A 130 -5.84 8.10 -4.00
N MET A 131 -5.24 6.92 -3.81
CA MET A 131 -4.77 6.07 -4.92
C MET A 131 -5.93 5.30 -5.57
N HIS A 132 -6.89 4.87 -4.75
CA HIS A 132 -8.08 4.16 -5.21
C HIS A 132 -9.28 5.08 -5.49
N GLN A 133 -9.07 6.40 -5.46
CA GLN A 133 -10.01 7.45 -5.84
C GLN A 133 -11.39 7.36 -5.17
N TYR A 134 -11.41 7.13 -3.86
CA TYR A 134 -12.64 7.14 -3.06
C TYR A 134 -12.58 8.16 -1.93
N SER A 135 -13.75 8.62 -1.47
CA SER A 135 -13.87 9.50 -0.31
C SER A 135 -13.44 8.76 0.95
N ILE A 136 -12.65 9.41 1.83
CA ILE A 136 -12.22 8.81 3.11
C ILE A 136 -13.38 8.17 3.89
N LYS A 137 -14.58 8.76 3.85
CA LYS A 137 -15.79 8.24 4.52
C LYS A 137 -16.20 6.82 4.09
N ALA A 138 -15.78 6.37 2.91
CA ALA A 138 -16.05 5.01 2.46
C ALA A 138 -15.37 3.95 3.35
N ILE A 139 -14.39 4.33 4.17
CA ILE A 139 -13.72 3.44 5.11
C ILE A 139 -14.44 3.30 6.46
N ASP A 140 -15.38 4.19 6.78
CA ASP A 140 -16.00 4.27 8.12
C ASP A 140 -16.58 2.92 8.60
N PRO A 141 -17.24 2.10 7.75
CA PRO A 141 -17.71 0.77 8.16
C PRO A 141 -16.57 -0.18 8.57
N ILE A 142 -15.43 -0.12 7.87
CA ILE A 142 -14.24 -0.93 8.19
C ILE A 142 -13.61 -0.45 9.48
N ALA A 143 -13.55 0.87 9.70
CA ALA A 143 -13.05 1.45 10.95
C ALA A 143 -13.89 0.98 12.14
N ALA A 144 -15.23 1.06 12.04
CA ALA A 144 -16.14 0.59 13.08
C ALA A 144 -15.97 -0.91 13.38
N LEU A 145 -15.75 -1.75 12.36
CA LEU A 145 -15.43 -3.16 12.53
C LEU A 145 -14.12 -3.34 13.32
N CYS A 146 -13.07 -2.58 12.99
CA CYS A 146 -11.78 -2.65 13.70
C CYS A 146 -11.91 -2.23 15.18
N GLU A 147 -12.66 -1.17 15.47
CA GLU A 147 -12.95 -0.72 16.85
C GLU A 147 -13.67 -1.82 17.64
N SER A 148 -14.67 -2.47 17.04
CA SER A 148 -15.44 -3.54 17.69
C SER A 148 -14.61 -4.77 18.08
N LYS A 149 -13.48 -4.99 17.36
CA LYS A 149 -12.56 -6.11 17.59
C LYS A 149 -11.30 -5.71 18.38
N ALA A 150 -11.25 -4.50 18.94
CA ALA A 150 -10.11 -3.96 19.70
C ALA A 150 -8.79 -3.86 18.90
N TYR A 151 -8.87 -3.60 17.58
CA TYR A 151 -7.70 -3.37 16.73
C TYR A 151 -7.33 -1.87 16.56
N LEU A 152 -7.79 -1.01 17.48
CA LEU A 152 -7.46 0.43 17.55
C LEU A 152 -7.24 0.88 18.99
#